data_AF-A0A843J4G9-F1
#
_entry.id   AF-A0A843J4G9-F1
#
_cell.length_a   1.000
_cell.length_b   1.000
_cell.length_c   1.000
_cell.angle_alpha   90.00
_cell.angle_beta   90.00
_cell.angle_gamma   90.00
#
_symmetry.space_group_name_H-M   'P 1'
#
loop_
_entity.id
_entity.type
_entity.pdbx_description
1 polymer ?
#
loop_
_entity_poly.entity_id
_entity_poly.type
_entity_poly.pdbx_seq_one_letter_code
_entity_poly.pdbx_strand_id
1 'polypeptide(L)'
;MMLEGRTISKGRAKGTVLKLEQPLSFLGGVEGSTGELKVEREGNVAGKILVFPRGKGSTVGSFVMYDLMVHGKAPAAVINSSAETIVATGAVISSIPMIDSVDVDLIHDGDTVTVDADAGTVDIEGVTVTECASSVVLIGNRFIMLHRPEKSRSYPGHWSLVAGKREPGEPIERTAAREIMEETGIEVGEPIARMDDLTVREGDRIWEVHGFAFRVPEDTVPKINGENTEYRMCTLDDLESMKLVPNTVRAVKTMVGDLL
;
A
#
# COMPACT_ATOMS: atom_id res chain seq x y z
N MET A 1 -8.96 9.60 0.21
CA MET A 1 -7.71 9.60 0.99
C MET A 1 -6.73 10.44 0.20
N MET A 2 -6.05 11.37 0.86
CA MET A 2 -5.07 12.24 0.21
C MET A 2 -3.67 11.63 0.34
N LEU A 3 -3.04 11.38 -0.80
CA LEU A 3 -1.64 11.01 -0.90
C LEU A 3 -0.83 12.25 -1.28
N GLU A 4 0.34 12.37 -0.69
CA GLU A 4 1.33 13.37 -1.08
C GLU A 4 2.30 12.77 -2.10
N GLY A 5 2.80 13.63 -2.97
CA GLY A 5 3.83 13.29 -3.93
C GLY A 5 4.61 14.53 -4.34
N ARG A 6 5.49 14.36 -5.31
CA ARG A 6 6.31 15.43 -5.85
C ARG A 6 5.81 15.83 -7.24
N THR A 7 5.57 17.13 -7.40
CA THR A 7 5.18 17.71 -8.69
C THR A 7 6.29 17.56 -9.73
N ILE A 8 5.93 17.03 -10.90
CA ILE A 8 6.79 16.98 -12.09
C ILE A 8 6.29 17.98 -13.14
N SER A 9 4.98 18.00 -13.40
CA SER A 9 4.33 18.90 -14.34
C SER A 9 3.03 19.41 -13.73
N LYS A 10 2.83 20.73 -13.78
CA LYS A 10 1.74 21.44 -13.10
C LYS A 10 0.36 21.18 -13.71
N GLY A 11 -0.67 21.60 -12.99
CA GLY A 11 -2.07 21.51 -13.40
C GLY A 11 -2.88 20.50 -12.59
N ARG A 12 -4.16 20.40 -12.94
CA ARG A 12 -5.16 19.64 -12.19
C ARG A 12 -6.03 18.83 -13.11
N ALA A 13 -6.37 17.61 -12.69
CA ALA A 13 -7.26 16.74 -13.42
C ALA A 13 -7.98 15.77 -12.50
N LYS A 14 -9.20 15.40 -12.88
CA LYS A 14 -9.98 14.36 -12.23
C LYS A 14 -10.40 13.35 -13.28
N GLY A 15 -10.34 12.07 -12.97
CA GLY A 15 -10.78 11.04 -13.89
C GLY A 15 -10.71 9.63 -13.33
N THR A 16 -11.15 8.69 -14.15
CA THR A 16 -11.02 7.26 -13.85
C THR A 16 -9.58 6.80 -14.06
N VAL A 17 -9.08 6.03 -13.12
CA VAL A 17 -7.75 5.43 -13.18
C VAL A 17 -7.69 4.34 -14.25
N LEU A 18 -6.64 4.42 -15.07
CA LEU A 18 -6.12 3.33 -15.89
C LEU A 18 -4.76 2.96 -15.32
N LYS A 19 -4.68 1.86 -14.56
CA LYS A 19 -3.45 1.43 -13.88
C LYS A 19 -2.69 0.39 -14.69
N LEU A 20 -1.37 0.48 -14.74
CA LEU A 20 -0.49 -0.57 -15.23
C LEU A 20 0.41 -1.02 -14.10
N GLU A 21 0.35 -2.30 -13.75
CA GLU A 21 1.22 -2.90 -12.73
C GLU A 21 2.69 -2.95 -13.18
N GLN A 22 2.90 -2.99 -14.49
CA GLN A 22 4.24 -3.03 -15.08
C GLN A 22 4.69 -1.63 -15.51
N PRO A 23 6.01 -1.35 -15.44
CA PRO A 23 6.51 -0.08 -15.93
C PRO A 23 6.29 0.06 -17.45
N LEU A 24 5.95 1.27 -17.89
CA LEU A 24 5.49 1.59 -19.25
C LEU A 24 6.57 2.30 -20.07
N SER A 25 6.77 1.84 -21.32
CA SER A 25 7.44 2.63 -22.36
C SER A 25 6.37 3.24 -23.26
N PHE A 26 6.34 4.57 -23.37
CA PHE A 26 5.43 5.22 -24.30
C PHE A 26 5.77 4.87 -25.75
N LEU A 27 7.06 4.78 -26.07
CA LEU A 27 7.50 4.26 -27.37
C LEU A 27 7.12 2.79 -27.50
N GLY A 28 6.25 2.49 -28.46
CA GLY A 28 5.77 1.13 -28.73
C GLY A 28 4.68 0.64 -27.78
N GLY A 29 4.52 1.22 -26.59
CA GLY A 29 3.49 0.84 -25.62
C GLY A 29 2.20 1.67 -25.71
N VAL A 30 2.21 2.81 -26.41
CA VAL A 30 1.00 3.62 -26.66
C VAL A 30 0.99 4.09 -28.11
N GLU A 31 -0.16 4.01 -28.78
CA GLU A 31 -0.38 4.61 -30.08
C GLU A 31 -0.62 6.13 -29.93
N GLY A 32 0.28 6.96 -30.46
CA GLY A 32 0.21 8.41 -30.30
C GLY A 32 -1.03 9.06 -30.94
N SER A 33 -1.56 8.45 -32.00
CA SER A 33 -2.72 8.98 -32.74
C SER A 33 -4.08 8.59 -32.15
N THR A 34 -4.16 7.45 -31.45
CA THR A 34 -5.42 6.91 -30.93
C THR A 34 -5.51 6.90 -29.41
N GLY A 35 -4.37 6.89 -28.70
CA GLY A 35 -4.29 6.67 -27.26
C GLY A 35 -4.39 5.21 -26.83
N GLU A 36 -4.47 4.27 -27.78
CA GLU A 36 -4.58 2.85 -27.48
C GLU A 36 -3.30 2.30 -26.87
N LEU A 37 -3.46 1.50 -25.82
CA LEU A 37 -2.38 0.74 -25.22
C LEU A 37 -1.96 -0.40 -26.16
N LYS A 38 -0.65 -0.56 -26.33
CA LYS A 38 0.01 -1.64 -27.08
C LYS A 38 0.86 -2.52 -26.15
N VAL A 39 0.34 -2.78 -24.96
CA VAL A 39 0.94 -3.68 -23.96
C VAL A 39 0.01 -4.89 -23.76
N GLU A 40 0.37 -5.80 -22.86
CA GLU A 40 -0.44 -7.01 -22.55
C GLU A 40 -1.83 -6.72 -22.00
N ARG A 41 -2.17 -5.44 -21.80
CA ARG A 41 -3.45 -4.94 -21.32
C ARG A 41 -4.09 -4.04 -22.36
N GLU A 42 -5.36 -4.32 -22.67
CA GLU A 42 -6.20 -3.42 -23.48
C GLU A 42 -6.58 -2.17 -22.69
N GLY A 43 -6.70 -1.04 -23.39
CA GLY A 43 -7.16 0.21 -22.80
C GLY A 43 -6.83 1.40 -23.68
N ASN A 44 -7.38 2.56 -23.32
CA ASN A 44 -7.09 3.82 -23.98
C ASN A 44 -6.78 4.88 -22.91
N VAL A 45 -5.65 5.57 -23.08
CA VAL A 45 -5.14 6.55 -22.10
C VAL A 45 -5.89 7.87 -22.16
N ALA A 46 -6.61 8.17 -23.24
CA ALA A 46 -7.22 9.47 -23.47
C ALA A 46 -8.19 9.87 -22.35
N GLY A 47 -7.91 11.00 -21.70
CA GLY A 47 -8.71 11.55 -20.61
C GLY A 47 -8.70 10.73 -19.30
N LYS A 48 -7.90 9.65 -19.20
CA LYS A 48 -7.77 8.84 -17.99
C LYS A 48 -6.70 9.40 -17.06
N ILE A 49 -6.76 9.01 -15.78
CA ILE A 49 -5.64 9.16 -14.85
C ILE A 49 -4.75 7.93 -15.08
N LEU A 50 -3.63 8.13 -15.77
CA LEU A 50 -2.72 7.04 -16.12
C LEU A 50 -1.75 6.79 -14.96
N VAL A 51 -1.81 5.60 -14.37
CA VAL A 51 -1.00 5.22 -13.20
C VAL A 51 -0.09 4.06 -13.56
N PHE A 52 1.20 4.18 -13.29
CA PHE A 52 2.17 3.09 -13.51
C PHE A 52 3.41 3.33 -12.64
N PRO A 53 4.20 2.31 -12.27
CA PRO A 53 5.27 2.49 -11.29
C PRO A 53 6.37 3.43 -11.79
N ARG A 54 6.90 3.20 -13.00
CA ARG A 54 7.96 4.02 -13.59
C ARG A 54 7.94 3.98 -15.11
N GLY A 55 8.57 4.97 -15.73
CA GLY A 55 8.86 4.94 -17.16
C GLY A 55 9.92 3.90 -17.53
N LYS A 56 9.91 3.48 -18.80
CA LYS A 56 10.98 2.72 -19.46
C LYS A 56 11.34 3.39 -20.79
N GLY A 57 12.63 3.42 -21.12
CA GLY A 57 13.13 3.92 -22.40
C GLY A 57 14.25 4.95 -22.22
N SER A 58 14.91 5.30 -23.33
CA SER A 58 16.14 6.10 -23.28
C SER A 58 16.13 7.37 -24.14
N THR A 59 15.10 7.61 -24.97
CA THR A 59 15.12 8.79 -25.86
C THR A 59 13.74 9.28 -26.35
N VAL A 60 12.96 8.46 -27.08
CA VAL A 60 11.86 8.97 -27.95
C VAL A 60 10.48 8.99 -27.29
N GLY A 61 10.32 8.42 -26.09
CA GLY A 61 9.01 8.31 -25.42
C GLY A 61 8.29 9.64 -25.17
N SER A 62 9.04 10.73 -24.99
CA SER A 62 8.48 12.08 -24.80
C SER A 62 7.72 12.58 -26.03
N PHE A 63 8.14 12.22 -27.24
CA PHE A 63 7.45 12.60 -28.47
C PHE A 63 6.10 11.90 -28.63
N VAL A 64 5.96 10.67 -28.12
CA VAL A 64 4.67 9.98 -28.13
C VAL A 64 3.67 10.69 -27.22
N MET A 65 4.10 11.17 -26.05
CA MET A 65 3.24 11.99 -25.17
C MET A 65 2.85 13.30 -25.85
N TYR A 66 3.74 13.89 -26.63
CA TYR A 66 3.43 15.08 -27.43
C TYR A 66 2.43 14.77 -28.55
N ASP A 67 2.61 13.68 -29.29
CA ASP A 67 1.67 13.24 -30.31
C ASP A 67 0.28 12.99 -29.72
N LEU A 68 0.19 12.35 -28.55
CA LEU A 68 -1.08 12.17 -27.85
C LEU A 68 -1.76 13.52 -27.57
N MET A 69 -1.02 14.53 -27.13
CA MET A 69 -1.57 15.87 -26.89
C MET A 69 -2.04 16.52 -28.20
N VAL A 70 -1.23 16.47 -29.26
CA VAL A 70 -1.57 17.01 -30.59
C VAL A 70 -2.85 16.37 -31.14
N HIS A 71 -3.07 15.08 -30.92
CA HIS A 71 -4.27 14.37 -31.35
C HIS A 71 -5.44 14.44 -30.36
N GLY A 72 -5.30 15.16 -29.24
CA GLY A 72 -6.33 15.23 -28.19
C GLY A 72 -6.61 13.88 -27.51
N LYS A 73 -5.61 13.00 -27.47
CA LYS A 73 -5.63 11.64 -26.88
C LYS A 73 -4.75 11.50 -25.64
N ALA A 74 -4.23 12.60 -25.11
CA ALA A 74 -3.44 12.59 -23.89
C ALA A 74 -4.24 12.10 -22.67
N PRO A 75 -3.57 11.43 -21.71
CA PRO A 75 -4.16 11.23 -20.39
C PRO A 75 -4.45 12.57 -19.71
N ALA A 76 -5.44 12.58 -18.82
CA ALA A 76 -5.79 13.75 -18.03
C ALA A 76 -4.71 14.07 -16.98
N ALA A 77 -4.07 13.05 -16.42
CA ALA A 77 -2.88 13.16 -15.58
C ALA A 77 -2.06 11.86 -15.59
N VAL A 78 -0.82 11.95 -15.13
CA VAL A 78 0.08 10.81 -14.91
C VAL A 78 0.51 10.74 -13.43
N ILE A 79 0.45 9.56 -12.84
CA ILE A 79 0.95 9.29 -11.48
C ILE A 79 1.97 8.16 -11.53
N ASN A 80 3.16 8.40 -10.94
CA ASN A 80 4.20 7.38 -10.81
C ASN A 80 4.67 7.21 -9.37
N SER A 81 5.24 6.03 -9.06
CA SER A 81 6.04 5.89 -7.84
C SER A 81 7.42 6.51 -8.01
N SER A 82 8.00 6.40 -9.20
CA SER A 82 9.23 7.09 -9.55
C SER A 82 9.21 7.51 -11.01
N ALA A 83 9.31 8.82 -11.26
CA ALA A 83 9.36 9.33 -12.62
C ALA A 83 10.72 9.05 -13.26
N GLU A 84 10.70 8.63 -14.52
CA GLU A 84 11.87 8.59 -15.39
C GLU A 84 11.93 9.90 -16.19
N THR A 85 13.14 10.38 -16.49
CA THR A 85 13.39 11.71 -17.10
C THR A 85 12.68 11.90 -18.43
N ILE A 86 12.58 10.88 -19.28
CA ILE A 86 11.92 10.97 -20.59
C ILE A 86 10.40 11.12 -20.42
N VAL A 87 9.79 10.39 -19.47
CA VAL A 87 8.36 10.53 -19.16
C VAL A 87 8.08 11.92 -18.55
N ALA A 88 8.91 12.36 -17.61
CA ALA A 88 8.81 13.69 -17.02
C ALA A 88 8.89 14.80 -18.08
N THR A 89 9.85 14.68 -19.00
CA THR A 89 10.01 15.62 -20.11
C THR A 89 8.79 15.61 -21.03
N GLY A 90 8.26 14.43 -21.37
CA GLY A 90 7.04 14.29 -22.16
C GLY A 90 5.83 14.95 -21.50
N ALA A 91 5.64 14.74 -20.20
CA ALA A 91 4.55 15.36 -19.45
C ALA A 91 4.64 16.89 -19.44
N VAL A 92 5.84 17.44 -19.22
CA VAL A 92 6.07 18.89 -19.21
C VAL A 92 5.82 19.50 -20.59
N ILE A 93 6.38 18.92 -21.66
CA ILE A 93 6.20 19.43 -23.03
C ILE A 93 4.72 19.35 -23.44
N SER A 94 4.01 18.30 -23.05
CA SER A 94 2.60 18.11 -23.36
C SER A 94 1.63 18.82 -22.40
N SER A 95 2.14 19.55 -21.40
CA SER A 95 1.33 20.18 -20.35
C SER A 95 0.35 19.21 -19.67
N ILE A 96 0.77 17.96 -19.51
CA ILE A 96 0.01 16.93 -18.79
C ILE A 96 0.37 17.03 -17.31
N PRO A 97 -0.60 17.20 -16.39
CA PRO A 97 -0.35 17.16 -14.96
C PRO A 97 0.32 15.85 -14.56
N MET A 98 1.42 15.94 -13.82
CA MET A 98 2.19 14.77 -13.42
C MET A 98 2.74 14.91 -12.01
N ILE A 99 2.54 13.87 -11.20
CA ILE A 99 3.09 13.73 -9.84
C ILE A 99 3.84 12.40 -9.78
N ASP A 100 4.98 12.38 -9.09
CA ASP A 100 5.70 11.16 -8.74
C ASP A 100 5.91 11.00 -7.24
N SER A 101 6.68 10.00 -6.80
CA SER A 101 6.91 9.72 -5.37
C SER A 101 5.62 9.37 -4.61
N VAL A 102 4.63 8.82 -5.33
CA VAL A 102 3.35 8.37 -4.78
C VAL A 102 3.37 6.86 -4.62
N ASP A 103 2.81 6.34 -3.52
CA ASP A 103 2.56 4.90 -3.40
C ASP A 103 1.39 4.49 -4.31
N VAL A 104 1.74 4.10 -5.53
CA VAL A 104 0.76 3.71 -6.57
C VAL A 104 0.07 2.38 -6.26
N ASP A 105 0.55 1.60 -5.29
CA ASP A 105 -0.12 0.36 -4.87
C ASP A 105 -1.41 0.66 -4.10
N LEU A 106 -1.50 1.86 -3.50
CA LEU A 106 -2.72 2.36 -2.88
C LEU A 106 -3.76 2.84 -3.91
N ILE A 107 -3.44 2.90 -5.20
CA ILE A 107 -4.37 3.27 -6.26
C ILE A 107 -4.73 2.00 -7.04
N HIS A 108 -6.02 1.78 -7.27
CA HIS A 108 -6.53 0.64 -8.02
C HIS A 108 -7.12 1.09 -9.37
N ASP A 109 -7.12 0.17 -10.33
CA ASP A 109 -7.77 0.41 -11.61
C ASP A 109 -9.27 0.69 -11.43
N GLY A 110 -9.82 1.64 -12.19
CA GLY A 110 -11.22 2.02 -12.09
C GLY A 110 -11.55 3.00 -10.96
N ASP A 111 -10.60 3.33 -10.08
CA ASP A 111 -10.78 4.39 -9.09
C ASP A 111 -11.11 5.72 -9.73
N THR A 112 -11.81 6.56 -8.98
CA THR A 112 -11.92 7.99 -9.31
C THR A 112 -10.89 8.74 -8.48
N VAL A 113 -9.98 9.43 -9.16
CA VAL A 113 -8.87 10.15 -8.55
C VAL A 113 -8.86 11.61 -9.02
N THR A 114 -8.60 12.51 -8.08
CA THR A 114 -8.28 13.92 -8.37
C THR A 114 -6.78 14.15 -8.15
N VAL A 115 -6.09 14.55 -9.20
CA VAL A 115 -4.67 14.93 -9.19
C VAL A 115 -4.58 16.45 -9.15
N ASP A 116 -3.98 16.99 -8.10
CA ASP A 116 -3.58 18.40 -8.02
C ASP A 116 -2.06 18.48 -8.02
N ALA A 117 -1.48 18.55 -9.22
CA ALA A 117 -0.04 18.64 -9.37
C ALA A 117 0.50 20.04 -9.02
N ASP A 118 -0.36 21.05 -8.88
CA ASP A 118 0.08 22.34 -8.34
C ASP A 118 0.36 22.25 -6.83
N ALA A 119 -0.40 21.42 -6.12
CA ALA A 119 -0.23 21.14 -4.69
C ALA A 119 0.64 19.91 -4.39
N GLY A 120 0.91 19.06 -5.39
CA GLY A 120 1.63 17.80 -5.20
C GLY A 120 0.79 16.72 -4.49
N THR A 121 -0.54 16.72 -4.70
CA THR A 121 -1.46 15.81 -4.01
C THR A 121 -2.32 14.97 -4.94
N VAL A 122 -2.67 13.77 -4.50
CA VAL A 122 -3.58 12.85 -5.18
C VAL A 122 -4.70 12.45 -4.20
N ASP A 123 -5.95 12.78 -4.50
CA ASP A 123 -7.10 12.34 -3.71
C ASP A 123 -7.81 11.15 -4.36
N ILE A 124 -7.89 10.05 -3.62
CA ILE A 124 -8.62 8.84 -4.01
C ILE A 124 -10.04 8.91 -3.42
N GLU A 125 -11.05 8.97 -4.28
CA GLU A 125 -12.45 9.06 -3.88
C GLU A 125 -13.04 7.70 -3.50
N GLY A 126 -14.00 7.69 -2.57
CA GLY A 126 -14.76 6.49 -2.23
C GLY A 126 -14.01 5.44 -1.39
N VAL A 127 -12.79 5.74 -0.94
CA VAL A 127 -12.06 4.87 -0.01
C VAL A 127 -12.29 5.25 1.45
N THR A 128 -12.38 4.23 2.31
CA THR A 128 -12.45 4.40 3.77
C THR A 128 -11.09 4.09 4.38
N VAL A 129 -10.56 5.00 5.19
CA VAL A 129 -9.34 4.76 5.96
C VAL A 129 -9.71 4.12 7.30
N THR A 130 -8.97 3.10 7.72
CA THR A 130 -9.14 2.45 9.02
C THR A 130 -7.77 2.21 9.65
N GLU A 131 -7.56 2.80 10.82
CA GLU A 131 -6.37 2.55 11.62
C GLU A 131 -6.48 1.23 12.37
N CYS A 132 -5.39 0.48 12.44
CA CYS A 132 -5.29 -0.72 13.26
C CYS A 132 -3.91 -0.83 13.90
N ALA A 133 -3.86 -1.48 15.05
CA ALA A 133 -2.61 -1.92 15.65
C ALA A 133 -2.30 -3.35 15.20
N SER A 134 -1.02 -3.67 15.01
CA SER A 134 -0.53 -5.01 14.71
C SER A 134 0.70 -5.31 15.56
N SER A 135 0.64 -6.37 16.37
CA SER A 135 1.55 -6.54 17.50
C SER A 135 2.32 -7.84 17.46
N VAL A 136 3.65 -7.73 17.61
CA VAL A 136 4.53 -8.85 17.95
C VAL A 136 4.58 -8.99 19.45
N VAL A 137 4.14 -10.13 19.98
CA VAL A 137 4.25 -10.44 21.42
C VAL A 137 5.34 -11.48 21.62
N LEU A 138 6.48 -11.04 22.15
CA LEU A 138 7.66 -11.86 22.43
C LEU A 138 7.55 -12.55 23.79
N ILE A 139 7.75 -13.87 23.79
CA ILE A 139 7.85 -14.74 24.96
C ILE A 139 9.20 -15.46 24.85
N GLY A 140 10.19 -15.03 25.65
CA GLY A 140 11.58 -15.45 25.47
C GLY A 140 12.13 -15.02 24.11
N ASN A 141 12.59 -15.98 23.30
CA ASN A 141 13.11 -15.77 21.94
C ASN A 141 12.13 -16.16 20.82
N ARG A 142 10.85 -16.35 21.16
CA ARG A 142 9.77 -16.64 20.21
C ARG A 142 8.70 -15.58 20.30
N PHE A 143 7.86 -15.50 19.28
CA PHE A 143 6.66 -14.66 19.30
C PHE A 143 5.43 -15.46 18.91
N ILE A 144 4.26 -14.99 19.34
CA ILE A 144 2.99 -15.63 18.98
C ILE A 144 2.55 -15.23 17.58
N MET A 145 2.03 -16.21 16.86
CA MET A 145 1.26 -16.05 15.62
C MET A 145 -0.12 -16.65 15.83
N LEU A 146 -1.16 -15.98 15.34
CA LEU A 146 -2.55 -16.41 15.46
C LEU A 146 -3.07 -16.91 14.11
N HIS A 147 -3.82 -18.01 14.10
CA HIS A 147 -4.41 -18.54 12.88
C HIS A 147 -5.85 -18.06 12.70
N ARG A 148 -6.10 -17.37 11.58
CA ARG A 148 -7.40 -16.77 11.27
C ARG A 148 -8.39 -17.82 10.78
N PRO A 149 -9.66 -17.82 11.24
CA PRO A 149 -10.68 -18.73 10.74
C PRO A 149 -10.90 -18.62 9.23
N GLU A 150 -11.33 -19.72 8.58
CA GLU A 150 -11.68 -19.73 7.15
C GLU A 150 -12.85 -18.79 6.80
N LYS A 151 -13.69 -18.46 7.78
CA LYS A 151 -14.81 -17.52 7.64
C LYS A 151 -14.40 -16.05 7.81
N SER A 152 -13.11 -15.76 8.00
CA SER A 152 -12.63 -14.40 8.22
C SER A 152 -12.87 -13.54 6.98
N ARG A 153 -13.32 -12.30 7.19
CA ARG A 153 -13.55 -11.35 6.10
C ARG A 153 -12.26 -11.03 5.32
N SER A 154 -11.15 -10.88 6.05
CA SER A 154 -9.84 -10.56 5.49
C SER A 154 -8.87 -11.69 5.80
N TYR A 155 -8.17 -12.17 4.76
CA TYR A 155 -7.16 -13.22 4.81
C TYR A 155 -7.58 -14.51 5.55
N PRO A 156 -8.65 -15.20 5.09
CA PRO A 156 -9.10 -16.46 5.70
C PRO A 156 -8.00 -17.55 5.63
N GLY A 157 -7.84 -18.29 6.73
CA GLY A 157 -6.83 -19.36 6.84
C GLY A 157 -5.39 -18.87 6.68
N HIS A 158 -5.11 -17.61 7.04
CA HIS A 158 -3.75 -17.08 7.13
C HIS A 158 -3.34 -16.91 8.59
N TRP A 159 -2.05 -16.98 8.84
CA TRP A 159 -1.45 -16.61 10.11
C TRP A 159 -1.22 -15.11 10.17
N SER A 160 -1.53 -14.49 11.30
CA SER A 160 -1.33 -13.06 11.55
C SER A 160 -0.69 -12.80 12.91
N LEU A 161 -0.16 -11.58 13.06
CA LEU A 161 0.09 -10.98 14.36
C LEU A 161 -1.23 -10.72 15.10
N VAL A 162 -1.13 -10.36 16.38
CA VAL A 162 -2.30 -9.91 17.14
C VAL A 162 -2.67 -8.53 16.64
N ALA A 163 -3.89 -8.34 16.14
CA ALA A 163 -4.21 -7.14 15.38
C ALA A 163 -5.69 -6.81 15.39
N GLY A 164 -5.99 -5.53 15.66
CA GLY A 164 -7.36 -5.06 15.62
C GLY A 164 -7.48 -3.57 15.45
N LYS A 165 -8.73 -3.15 15.24
CA LYS A 165 -9.07 -1.80 14.81
C LYS A 165 -8.97 -0.83 15.97
N ARG A 166 -8.51 0.37 15.67
CA ARG A 166 -8.55 1.47 16.63
C ARG A 166 -10.00 1.81 16.97
N GLU A 167 -10.30 1.92 18.27
CA GLU A 167 -11.59 2.44 18.73
C GLU A 167 -11.62 3.97 18.73
N PRO A 168 -12.79 4.61 18.55
CA PRO A 168 -12.89 6.06 18.52
C PRO A 168 -12.31 6.74 19.77
N GLY A 169 -11.33 7.62 19.57
CA GLY A 169 -10.71 8.40 20.64
C GLY A 169 -9.64 7.68 21.47
N GLU A 170 -9.35 6.40 21.18
CA GLU A 170 -8.30 5.65 21.86
C GLU A 170 -6.92 5.95 21.26
N PRO A 171 -5.83 6.08 22.04
CA PRO A 171 -4.46 6.07 21.50
C PRO A 171 -4.13 4.74 20.84
N ILE A 172 -3.37 4.76 19.74
CA ILE A 172 -3.11 3.54 18.96
C ILE A 172 -2.29 2.49 19.74
N GLU A 173 -1.42 2.94 20.65
CA GLU A 173 -0.67 2.08 21.56
C GLU A 173 -1.60 1.34 22.53
N ARG A 174 -2.66 2.00 22.98
CA ARG A 174 -3.67 1.41 23.88
C ARG A 174 -4.54 0.40 23.13
N THR A 175 -4.85 0.67 21.87
CA THR A 175 -5.47 -0.33 20.98
C THR A 175 -4.61 -1.59 20.90
N ALA A 176 -3.30 -1.48 20.72
CA ALA A 176 -2.40 -2.64 20.68
C ALA A 176 -2.49 -3.49 21.97
N ALA A 177 -2.39 -2.86 23.14
CA ALA A 177 -2.48 -3.55 24.42
C ALA A 177 -3.86 -4.20 24.66
N ARG A 178 -4.94 -3.52 24.26
CA ARG A 178 -6.32 -4.02 24.35
C ARG A 178 -6.51 -5.28 23.49
N GLU A 179 -6.11 -5.22 22.21
CA GLU A 179 -6.24 -6.36 21.29
C GLU A 179 -5.40 -7.56 21.75
N ILE A 180 -4.18 -7.33 22.29
CA ILE A 180 -3.38 -8.41 22.90
C ILE A 180 -4.12 -9.06 24.06
N MET A 181 -4.70 -8.26 24.96
CA MET A 181 -5.50 -8.80 26.07
C MET A 181 -6.73 -9.57 25.57
N GLU A 182 -7.49 -9.02 24.63
CA GLU A 182 -8.73 -9.61 24.14
C GLU A 182 -8.50 -10.91 23.38
N GLU A 183 -7.53 -10.93 22.46
CA GLU A 183 -7.27 -12.09 21.59
C GLU A 183 -6.46 -13.18 22.28
N THR A 184 -5.66 -12.85 23.31
CA THR A 184 -4.66 -13.78 23.88
C THR A 184 -4.67 -13.89 25.40
N GLY A 185 -5.41 -13.03 26.11
CA GLY A 185 -5.45 -12.97 27.57
C GLY A 185 -4.13 -12.51 28.21
N ILE A 186 -3.24 -11.88 27.45
CA ILE A 186 -1.92 -11.43 27.90
C ILE A 186 -1.98 -9.95 28.26
N GLU A 187 -1.53 -9.61 29.46
CA GLU A 187 -1.28 -8.22 29.86
C GLU A 187 0.11 -7.79 29.40
N VAL A 188 0.20 -6.60 28.81
CA VAL A 188 1.45 -6.01 28.35
C VAL A 188 1.68 -4.66 29.00
N GLY A 189 2.96 -4.32 29.20
CA GLY A 189 3.39 -2.97 29.55
C GLY A 189 3.60 -2.10 28.31
N GLU A 190 4.60 -1.21 28.38
CA GLU A 190 4.97 -0.36 27.24
C GLU A 190 5.61 -1.17 26.09
N PRO A 191 5.42 -0.73 24.83
CA PRO A 191 6.05 -1.37 23.69
C PRO A 191 7.57 -1.19 23.74
N ILE A 192 8.31 -2.23 23.35
CA ILE A 192 9.78 -2.21 23.27
C ILE A 192 10.28 -1.73 21.90
N ALA A 193 9.42 -1.75 20.88
CA ALA A 193 9.69 -1.23 19.55
C ALA A 193 8.39 -0.82 18.85
N ARG A 194 8.52 0.07 17.88
CA ARG A 194 7.44 0.54 16.99
C ARG A 194 7.93 0.51 15.55
N MET A 195 7.04 0.18 14.62
CA MET A 195 7.27 0.30 13.18
C MET A 195 6.66 1.61 12.67
N ASP A 196 7.27 2.21 11.66
CA ASP A 196 6.63 3.26 10.87
C ASP A 196 5.32 2.75 10.26
N ASP A 197 4.36 3.66 10.05
CA ASP A 197 3.03 3.32 9.58
C ASP A 197 3.10 2.64 8.20
N LEU A 198 2.44 1.48 8.08
CA LEU A 198 2.30 0.75 6.83
C LEU A 198 0.88 0.91 6.30
N THR A 199 0.74 1.51 5.13
CA THR A 199 -0.56 1.63 4.47
C THR A 199 -0.77 0.46 3.51
N VAL A 200 -1.92 -0.19 3.59
CA VAL A 200 -2.29 -1.32 2.70
C VAL A 200 -3.71 -1.14 2.20
N ARG A 201 -3.94 -1.41 0.91
CA ARG A 201 -5.28 -1.33 0.33
C ARG A 201 -5.93 -2.69 0.16
N GLU A 202 -7.18 -2.81 0.63
CA GLU A 202 -8.06 -3.98 0.47
C GLU A 202 -9.43 -3.51 -0.07
N GLY A 203 -9.60 -3.59 -1.39
CA GLY A 203 -10.81 -3.10 -2.05
C GLY A 203 -11.00 -1.59 -1.90
N ASP A 204 -12.09 -1.19 -1.25
CA ASP A 204 -12.44 0.20 -0.92
C ASP A 204 -11.89 0.66 0.42
N ARG A 205 -11.18 -0.20 1.15
CA ARG A 205 -10.59 0.14 2.44
C ARG A 205 -9.08 0.30 2.33
N ILE A 206 -8.58 1.35 2.97
CA ILE A 206 -7.18 1.56 3.20
C ILE A 206 -6.93 1.35 4.69
N TRP A 207 -6.03 0.43 5.01
CA TRP A 207 -5.60 0.13 6.36
C TRP A 207 -4.33 0.91 6.66
N GLU A 208 -4.36 1.73 7.71
CA GLU A 208 -3.16 2.35 8.28
C GLU A 208 -2.72 1.49 9.47
N VAL A 209 -1.70 0.68 9.24
CA VAL A 209 -1.23 -0.33 10.18
C VAL A 209 -0.09 0.23 11.02
N HIS A 210 -0.32 0.29 12.33
CA HIS A 210 0.65 0.73 13.33
C HIS A 210 1.26 -0.49 14.01
N GLY A 211 2.56 -0.72 13.79
CA GLY A 211 3.25 -1.91 14.30
C GLY A 211 3.85 -1.69 15.69
N PHE A 212 3.63 -2.64 16.61
CA PHE A 212 4.23 -2.63 17.94
C PHE A 212 4.89 -3.96 18.30
N ALA A 213 5.95 -3.93 19.09
CA ALA A 213 6.48 -5.11 19.76
C ALA A 213 6.37 -4.98 21.27
N PHE A 214 5.99 -6.07 21.93
CA PHE A 214 5.93 -6.19 23.38
C PHE A 214 6.72 -7.41 23.83
N ARG A 215 7.33 -7.34 25.01
CA ARG A 215 7.98 -8.49 25.66
C ARG A 215 7.26 -8.80 26.95
N VAL A 216 6.96 -10.07 27.15
CA VAL A 216 6.29 -10.60 28.36
C VAL A 216 7.15 -11.68 29.02
N PRO A 217 6.88 -12.04 30.29
CA PRO A 217 7.61 -13.10 30.99
C PRO A 217 7.62 -14.43 30.22
N GLU A 218 8.72 -15.19 30.33
CA GLU A 218 8.92 -16.44 29.56
C GLU A 218 7.93 -17.55 29.92
N ASP A 219 7.33 -17.49 31.12
CA ASP A 219 6.30 -18.41 31.60
C ASP A 219 4.87 -18.01 31.21
N THR A 220 4.72 -16.93 30.41
CA THR A 220 3.42 -16.49 29.88
C THR A 220 2.84 -17.55 28.94
N VAL A 221 1.60 -17.96 29.20
CA VAL A 221 0.87 -18.91 28.35
C VAL A 221 -0.31 -18.20 27.67
N PRO A 222 -0.28 -18.04 26.33
CA PRO A 222 -1.38 -17.44 25.59
C PRO A 222 -2.68 -18.26 25.72
N LYS A 223 -3.80 -17.57 25.91
CA LYS A 223 -5.15 -18.11 25.92
C LYS A 223 -5.97 -17.44 24.83
N ILE A 224 -6.02 -18.07 23.66
CA ILE A 224 -6.77 -17.50 22.54
C ILE A 224 -8.27 -17.47 22.80
N ASN A 225 -8.91 -16.40 22.36
CA ASN A 225 -10.36 -16.29 22.35
C ASN A 225 -10.96 -16.96 21.08
N GLY A 226 -12.27 -16.82 20.87
CA GLY A 226 -12.95 -17.42 19.71
C GLY A 226 -12.74 -16.71 18.37
N GLU A 227 -11.97 -15.64 18.31
CA GLU A 227 -11.67 -14.90 17.07
C GLU A 227 -10.67 -15.62 16.19
N ASN A 228 -9.71 -16.33 16.80
CA ASN A 228 -8.71 -17.13 16.12
C ASN A 228 -8.89 -18.62 16.44
N THR A 229 -8.43 -19.50 15.55
CA THR A 229 -8.63 -20.95 15.72
C THR A 229 -7.53 -21.60 16.54
N GLU A 230 -6.30 -21.10 16.44
CA GLU A 230 -5.12 -21.60 17.15
C GLU A 230 -4.03 -20.53 17.23
N TYR A 231 -3.03 -20.74 18.08
CA TYR A 231 -1.79 -19.97 18.08
C TYR A 231 -0.57 -20.87 17.89
N ARG A 232 0.54 -20.28 17.46
CA ARG A 232 1.85 -20.94 17.35
C ARG A 232 2.95 -20.02 17.87
N MET A 233 3.89 -20.60 18.60
CA MET A 233 5.14 -19.93 19.00
C MET A 233 6.16 -20.04 17.86
N CYS A 234 6.49 -18.91 17.25
CA CYS A 234 7.32 -18.83 16.05
C CYS A 234 8.65 -18.10 16.31
N THR A 235 9.64 -18.45 15.52
CA THR A 235 10.87 -17.69 15.24
C THR A 235 10.74 -17.01 13.88
N LEU A 236 11.72 -16.19 13.49
CA LEU A 236 11.76 -15.61 12.14
C LEU A 236 11.82 -16.67 11.04
N ASP A 237 12.54 -17.76 11.26
CA ASP A 237 12.69 -18.85 10.28
C ASP A 237 11.38 -19.61 10.06
N ASP A 238 10.58 -19.78 11.11
CA ASP A 238 9.29 -20.46 11.03
C ASP A 238 8.34 -19.78 10.03
N LEU A 239 8.44 -18.45 9.88
CA LEU A 239 7.57 -17.64 9.03
C LEU A 239 7.68 -17.99 7.54
N GLU A 240 8.84 -18.46 7.07
CA GLU A 240 9.07 -18.73 5.64
C GLU A 240 8.16 -19.83 5.08
N SER A 241 7.74 -20.75 5.95
CA SER A 241 6.88 -21.89 5.61
C SER A 241 5.38 -21.63 5.81
N MET A 242 5.03 -20.47 6.37
CA MET A 242 3.67 -20.17 6.83
C MET A 242 2.89 -19.37 5.79
N LYS A 243 1.59 -19.66 5.68
CA LYS A 243 0.65 -18.85 4.90
C LYS A 243 0.30 -17.60 5.72
N LEU A 244 1.01 -16.50 5.49
CA LEU A 244 0.93 -15.28 6.31
C LEU A 244 0.08 -14.18 5.68
N VAL A 245 -0.54 -13.34 6.51
CA VAL A 245 -1.04 -12.04 6.06
C VAL A 245 0.12 -11.27 5.38
N PRO A 246 -0.11 -10.61 4.22
CA PRO A 246 0.93 -9.89 3.50
C PRO A 246 1.71 -8.91 4.40
N ASN A 247 2.99 -8.71 4.08
CA ASN A 247 3.92 -7.85 4.83
C ASN A 247 4.26 -8.28 6.27
N THR A 248 3.70 -9.38 6.80
CA THR A 248 4.01 -9.85 8.16
C THR A 248 5.51 -10.05 8.41
N VAL A 249 6.21 -10.73 7.49
CA VAL A 249 7.66 -10.97 7.64
C VAL A 249 8.44 -9.65 7.73
N ARG A 250 8.09 -8.67 6.89
CA ARG A 250 8.69 -7.33 6.92
C ARG A 250 8.42 -6.65 8.26
N ALA A 251 7.17 -6.66 8.72
CA ALA A 251 6.77 -6.04 9.98
C ALA A 251 7.53 -6.63 11.18
N VAL A 252 7.61 -7.96 11.28
CA VAL A 252 8.35 -8.63 12.36
C VAL A 252 9.84 -8.30 12.30
N LYS A 253 10.48 -8.37 11.12
CA LYS A 253 11.90 -8.03 10.96
C LYS A 253 12.19 -6.58 11.35
N THR A 254 11.33 -5.63 10.98
CA THR A 254 11.50 -4.22 11.34
C THR A 254 11.39 -4.00 12.86
N MET A 255 10.47 -4.67 13.52
CA MET A 255 10.21 -4.43 14.95
C MET A 255 11.17 -5.18 15.88
N VAL A 256 11.55 -6.41 15.52
CA VAL A 256 12.28 -7.30 16.45
C VAL A 256 13.49 -8.00 15.82
N GLY A 257 13.89 -7.63 14.59
CA GLY A 257 15.01 -8.27 13.90
C GLY A 257 16.35 -8.18 14.65
N ASP A 258 16.59 -7.10 15.38
CA ASP A 258 17.80 -6.91 16.21
C ASP A 258 17.65 -7.43 17.65
N LEU A 259 16.46 -7.92 18.01
CA LEU A 259 16.10 -8.36 19.36
C LEU A 259 15.99 -9.89 19.51
N LEU A 260 16.11 -10.63 18.40
CA LEU A 260 16.03 -12.07 18.26
C LEU A 260 17.37 -12.65 17.78
#